data_AF-A0A2S0RGM5-F1
#
_entry.id   AF-A0A2S0RGM5-F1
#
_cell.length_a   1.000
_cell.length_b   1.000
_cell.length_c   1.000
_cell.angle_alpha   90.00
_cell.angle_beta   90.00
_cell.angle_gamma   90.00
#
_symmetry.space_group_name_H-M   'P 1'
#
loop_
_entity.id
_entity.type
_entity.pdbx_description
1 polymer ?
#
loop_
_entity_poly.entity_id
_entity_poly.type
_entity_poly.pdbx_seq_one_letter_code
_entity_poly.pdbx_strand_id
1 'polypeptide(L)'
;MTLFQIIVFGIYFVSAFVLYGYYLRRKKVVGFGPTFIFPFILIILLSDIYEIFAAIYRIPSAVHYKVYTFTEFYVLLWYFYQLNQRRLKWLYVTAAALFVLLFTYFCIGFEWNFTESMRTDAYLSAFATVAVYVFAIQWFTGIFKDIPETSLLKIPDFYFVSGIIIYLFGPIFLFLLSSQLIDADHEGFRDTWLINIAFNIILRLFLMAGIWKLRK
;
A
#
# COMPACT_ATOMS: atom_id res chain seq x y z
N MET A 1 9.89 -7.37 -22.06
CA MET A 1 8.70 -7.78 -21.28
C MET A 1 8.08 -9.00 -21.93
N THR A 2 7.76 -10.03 -21.15
CA THR A 2 7.01 -11.18 -21.65
C THR A 2 5.53 -10.80 -21.81
N LEU A 3 4.79 -11.47 -22.70
CA LEU A 3 3.35 -11.24 -22.92
C LEU A 3 2.55 -11.27 -21.60
N PHE A 4 2.94 -12.16 -20.68
CA PHE A 4 2.38 -12.26 -19.35
C PHE A 4 2.48 -10.96 -18.54
N GLN A 5 3.64 -10.30 -18.55
CA GLN A 5 3.84 -9.04 -17.82
C GLN A 5 2.91 -7.95 -18.36
N ILE A 6 2.79 -7.85 -19.69
CA ILE A 6 1.90 -6.87 -20.35
C ILE A 6 0.45 -7.08 -19.91
N ILE A 7 -0.01 -8.33 -19.85
CA ILE A 7 -1.37 -8.68 -19.43
C ILE A 7 -1.59 -8.28 -17.95
N VAL A 8 -0.66 -8.62 -17.06
CA VAL A 8 -0.76 -8.28 -15.63
C VAL A 8 -0.81 -6.77 -15.43
N PHE A 9 0.08 -6.01 -16.07
CA PHE A 9 0.08 -4.55 -15.97
C PHE A 9 -1.18 -3.93 -16.56
N GLY A 10 -1.70 -4.46 -17.68
CA GLY A 10 -2.96 -4.03 -18.25
C GLY A 10 -4.14 -4.23 -17.30
N ILE A 11 -4.20 -5.38 -16.62
CA ILE A 11 -5.23 -5.68 -15.61
C ILE A 11 -5.15 -4.67 -14.46
N TYR A 12 -3.95 -4.36 -13.97
CA TYR A 12 -3.76 -3.36 -12.93
C TYR A 12 -4.21 -1.98 -13.36
N PHE A 13 -3.72 -1.50 -14.48
CA PHE A 13 -4.10 -0.17 -14.96
C PHE A 13 -5.62 -0.02 -15.09
N VAL A 14 -6.29 -0.99 -15.71
CA VAL A 14 -7.76 -0.98 -15.86
C VAL A 14 -8.45 -1.03 -14.50
N SER A 15 -7.98 -1.89 -13.60
CA SER A 15 -8.52 -2.03 -12.25
C SER A 15 -8.42 -0.73 -11.44
N ALA A 16 -7.29 -0.02 -11.50
CA ALA A 16 -7.10 1.25 -10.79
C ALA A 16 -7.96 2.35 -11.40
N PHE A 17 -8.09 2.38 -12.73
CA PHE A 17 -8.96 3.33 -13.42
C PHE A 17 -10.44 3.08 -13.08
N VAL A 18 -10.86 1.82 -13.01
CA VAL A 18 -12.21 1.42 -12.57
C VAL A 18 -12.43 1.84 -11.12
N LEU A 19 -11.48 1.59 -10.22
CA LEU A 19 -11.53 2.04 -8.83
C LEU A 19 -11.70 3.57 -8.72
N TYR A 20 -10.88 4.32 -9.46
CA TYR A 20 -10.93 5.77 -9.49
C TYR A 20 -12.26 6.29 -10.04
N GLY A 21 -12.72 5.76 -11.17
CA GLY A 21 -14.02 6.11 -11.76
C GLY A 21 -15.19 5.75 -10.84
N TYR A 22 -15.12 4.61 -10.17
CA TYR A 22 -16.13 4.17 -9.20
C TYR A 22 -16.14 5.08 -7.97
N TYR A 23 -14.98 5.51 -7.48
CA TYR A 23 -14.85 6.49 -6.41
C TYR A 23 -15.46 7.85 -6.78
N LEU A 24 -15.23 8.36 -8.01
CA LEU A 24 -15.79 9.63 -8.47
C LEU A 24 -17.32 9.61 -8.61
N ARG A 25 -17.89 8.45 -8.96
CA ARG A 25 -19.34 8.27 -9.11
C ARG A 25 -20.10 8.08 -7.79
N ARG A 26 -19.43 8.12 -6.65
CA ARG A 26 -20.10 7.98 -5.35
C ARG A 26 -21.00 9.19 -5.07
N LYS A 27 -22.13 8.97 -4.41
CA LYS A 27 -22.90 10.09 -3.83
C LYS A 27 -22.09 10.67 -2.68
N LYS A 28 -21.99 12.01 -2.59
CA LYS A 28 -21.36 12.68 -1.45
C LYS A 28 -22.24 12.45 -0.23
N VAL A 29 -21.99 11.38 0.52
CA VAL A 29 -22.64 11.15 1.81
C VAL A 29 -22.01 12.11 2.82
N VAL A 30 -22.80 13.06 3.30
CA VAL A 30 -22.40 13.99 4.35
C VAL A 30 -22.54 13.26 5.69
N GLY A 31 -21.43 13.10 6.41
CA GLY A 31 -21.44 12.61 7.78
C GLY A 31 -21.14 11.12 7.97
N PHE A 32 -19.99 10.63 7.50
CA PHE A 32 -19.09 9.66 8.19
C PHE A 32 -18.02 9.13 7.22
N GLY A 33 -16.76 9.53 7.40
CA GLY A 33 -15.57 8.70 7.11
C GLY A 33 -15.00 8.46 5.69
N PRO A 34 -15.53 8.86 4.51
CA PRO A 34 -15.12 8.20 3.25
C PRO A 34 -13.97 8.87 2.50
N THR A 35 -13.67 10.13 2.84
CA THR A 35 -12.84 11.00 2.01
C THR A 35 -11.36 10.68 2.16
N PHE A 36 -10.98 9.96 3.22
CA PHE A 36 -9.58 9.79 3.60
C PHE A 36 -8.85 8.71 2.80
N ILE A 37 -9.55 7.77 2.15
CA ILE A 37 -8.87 6.75 1.33
C ILE A 37 -8.46 7.29 -0.05
N PHE A 38 -8.96 8.46 -0.46
CA PHE A 38 -8.70 9.01 -1.80
C PHE A 38 -7.23 9.14 -2.16
N PRO A 39 -6.36 9.71 -1.30
CA PRO A 39 -4.96 9.86 -1.66
C PRO A 39 -4.30 8.51 -1.89
N PHE A 40 -4.74 7.46 -1.18
CA PHE A 40 -4.25 6.09 -1.38
C PHE A 40 -4.64 5.53 -2.75
N ILE A 41 -5.89 5.73 -3.17
CA ILE A 41 -6.33 5.34 -4.53
C ILE A 41 -5.56 6.12 -5.60
N LEU A 42 -5.29 7.41 -5.35
CA LEU A 42 -4.56 8.25 -6.28
C LEU A 42 -3.11 7.81 -6.46
N ILE A 43 -2.40 7.46 -5.38
CA ILE A 43 -1.02 6.98 -5.51
C ILE A 43 -0.94 5.63 -6.24
N ILE A 44 -1.92 4.74 -6.06
CA ILE A 44 -2.00 3.48 -6.82
C ILE A 44 -2.15 3.79 -8.32
N LEU A 45 -3.07 4.69 -8.67
CA LEU A 45 -3.28 5.09 -10.06
C LEU A 45 -2.03 5.74 -10.66
N LEU A 46 -1.37 6.63 -9.93
CA LEU A 46 -0.14 7.29 -10.39
C LEU A 46 1.02 6.29 -10.53
N SER A 47 1.10 5.30 -9.65
CA SER A 47 2.08 4.22 -9.74
C SER A 47 1.85 3.36 -10.99
N ASP A 48 0.61 2.94 -11.25
CA ASP A 48 0.26 2.16 -12.45
C ASP A 48 0.57 2.94 -13.74
N ILE A 49 0.31 4.26 -13.76
CA ILE A 49 0.67 5.13 -14.89
C ILE A 49 2.18 5.18 -15.06
N TYR A 50 2.92 5.39 -13.97
CA TYR A 50 4.38 5.45 -14.01
C TYR A 50 4.96 4.13 -14.55
N GLU A 51 4.47 2.98 -14.11
CA GLU A 51 4.98 1.67 -14.56
C GLU A 51 4.84 1.49 -16.07
N ILE A 52 3.75 1.96 -16.67
CA ILE A 52 3.57 1.96 -18.14
C ILE A 52 4.65 2.80 -18.81
N PHE A 53 4.90 4.02 -18.31
CA PHE A 53 5.95 4.87 -18.85
C PHE A 53 7.34 4.28 -18.66
N ALA A 54 7.64 3.74 -17.47
CA ALA A 54 8.91 3.09 -17.17
C ALA A 54 9.15 1.87 -18.06
N ALA A 55 8.11 1.10 -18.38
CA ALA A 55 8.17 -0.01 -19.32
C ALA A 55 8.51 0.44 -20.75
N ILE A 56 7.91 1.54 -21.22
CA ILE A 56 8.16 2.10 -22.56
C ILE A 56 9.59 2.66 -22.66
N TYR A 57 10.03 3.42 -21.65
CA TYR A 57 11.30 4.15 -21.66
C TYR A 57 12.47 3.40 -21.01
N ARG A 58 12.25 2.16 -20.53
CA ARG A 58 13.24 1.33 -19.82
C ARG A 58 13.87 2.04 -18.60
N ILE A 59 13.06 2.79 -17.86
CA ILE A 59 13.50 3.51 -16.67
C ILE A 59 13.71 2.49 -15.54
N PRO A 60 14.83 2.53 -14.79
CA PRO A 60 15.04 1.66 -13.64
C PRO A 60 13.93 1.81 -12.59
N SER A 61 13.33 0.68 -12.18
CA SER A 61 12.22 0.67 -11.22
C SER A 61 12.63 0.99 -9.77
N ALA A 62 13.92 0.92 -9.44
CA ALA A 62 14.41 1.14 -8.09
C ALA A 62 14.06 2.53 -7.53
N VAL A 63 14.17 3.58 -8.37
CA VAL A 63 13.84 4.95 -7.97
C VAL A 63 12.35 5.09 -7.67
N HIS A 64 11.52 4.52 -8.55
CA HIS A 64 10.08 4.50 -8.39
C HIS A 64 9.66 3.80 -7.12
N TYR A 65 10.25 2.63 -6.83
CA TYR A 65 9.92 1.87 -5.64
C TYR A 65 10.19 2.68 -4.37
N LYS A 66 11.35 3.34 -4.25
CA LYS A 66 11.64 4.22 -3.10
C LYS A 66 10.66 5.39 -2.96
N VAL A 67 10.35 6.07 -4.06
CA VAL A 67 9.40 7.19 -4.05
C VAL A 67 8.00 6.71 -3.69
N TYR A 68 7.59 5.55 -4.22
CA TYR A 68 6.32 4.93 -3.93
C TYR A 68 6.22 4.51 -2.46
N THR A 69 7.19 3.77 -1.91
CA THR A 69 7.21 3.37 -0.50
C THR A 69 7.15 4.57 0.44
N PHE A 70 7.90 5.64 0.12
CA PHE A 70 7.85 6.87 0.91
C PHE A 70 6.45 7.50 0.88
N THR A 71 5.89 7.67 -0.31
CA THR A 71 4.58 8.32 -0.49
C THR A 71 3.46 7.47 0.11
N GLU A 72 3.49 6.16 -0.11
CA GLU A 72 2.56 5.17 0.42
C GLU A 72 2.50 5.22 1.95
N PHE A 73 3.65 5.19 2.61
CA PHE A 73 3.72 5.27 4.07
C PHE A 73 3.05 6.55 4.59
N TYR A 74 3.35 7.71 4.02
CA TYR A 74 2.77 8.98 4.49
C TYR A 74 1.28 9.12 4.21
N VAL A 75 0.81 8.60 3.07
CA VAL A 75 -0.60 8.56 2.74
C VAL A 75 -1.35 7.65 3.72
N LEU A 76 -0.81 6.47 4.03
CA LEU A 76 -1.40 5.56 5.01
C LEU A 76 -1.34 6.13 6.42
N LEU A 77 -0.23 6.75 6.82
CA LEU A 77 -0.08 7.45 8.09
C LEU A 77 -1.18 8.51 8.25
N TRP A 78 -1.38 9.34 7.22
CA TRP A 78 -2.43 10.36 7.23
C TRP A 78 -3.83 9.73 7.27
N TYR A 79 -4.08 8.69 6.48
CA TYR A 79 -5.34 7.96 6.47
C TYR A 79 -5.69 7.45 7.87
N PHE A 80 -4.80 6.69 8.51
CA PHE A 80 -5.02 6.16 9.84
C PHE A 80 -5.09 7.25 10.92
N TYR A 81 -4.35 8.34 10.78
CA TYR A 81 -4.43 9.47 11.71
C TYR A 81 -5.82 10.12 11.71
N GLN A 82 -6.43 10.32 10.53
CA GLN A 82 -7.80 10.82 10.45
C GLN A 82 -8.81 9.76 10.91
N LEU A 83 -8.62 8.51 10.50
CA LEU A 83 -9.51 7.40 10.82
C LEU A 83 -9.59 7.14 12.33
N ASN A 84 -8.47 7.23 13.06
CA ASN A 84 -8.40 7.12 14.51
C ASN A 84 -8.78 8.43 15.24
N GLN A 85 -9.46 9.36 14.57
CA GLN A 85 -9.93 10.63 15.13
C GLN A 85 -8.82 11.45 15.80
N ARG A 86 -7.58 11.34 15.29
CA ARG A 86 -6.39 12.03 15.84
C ARG A 86 -6.08 11.67 17.30
N ARG A 87 -6.56 10.52 17.79
CA ARG A 87 -6.19 9.95 19.09
C ARG A 87 -4.73 9.51 19.05
N LEU A 88 -3.99 9.72 20.15
CA LEU A 88 -2.56 9.38 20.28
C LEU A 88 -1.65 10.03 19.21
N LYS A 89 -1.75 11.36 19.04
CA LYS A 89 -0.94 12.12 18.05
C LYS A 89 0.56 11.81 18.08
N TRP A 90 1.12 11.60 19.28
CA TRP A 90 2.53 11.29 19.47
C TRP A 90 2.96 10.02 18.73
N LEU A 91 2.08 9.01 18.65
CA LEU A 91 2.36 7.75 17.95
C LEU A 91 2.59 7.97 16.44
N TYR A 92 1.75 8.81 15.82
CA TYR A 92 1.86 9.14 14.39
C TYR A 92 3.09 10.01 14.10
N VAL A 93 3.35 11.00 14.98
CA VAL A 93 4.52 11.88 14.83
C VAL A 93 5.82 11.11 15.02
N THR A 94 5.89 10.22 16.00
CA THR A 94 7.06 9.36 16.24
C THR A 94 7.28 8.39 15.10
N ALA A 95 6.23 7.72 14.60
CA ALA A 95 6.33 6.85 13.44
C ALA A 95 6.81 7.60 12.18
N ALA A 96 6.30 8.81 11.95
CA ALA A 96 6.75 9.67 10.85
C ALA A 96 8.23 10.04 10.98
N ALA A 97 8.64 10.52 12.16
CA ALA A 97 10.02 10.91 12.40
C ALA A 97 10.99 9.73 12.25
N LEU A 98 10.66 8.57 12.82
CA LEU A 98 11.45 7.35 12.69
C LEU A 98 11.55 6.89 11.24
N PHE A 99 10.45 6.95 10.47
CA PHE A 99 10.48 6.60 9.06
C PHE A 99 11.37 7.53 8.24
N VAL A 100 11.34 8.85 8.47
CA VAL A 100 12.26 9.79 7.80
C VAL A 100 13.70 9.48 8.15
N LEU A 101 14.00 9.26 9.43
CA LEU A 101 15.36 8.95 9.86
C LEU A 101 15.87 7.68 9.18
N LEU A 102 15.06 6.62 9.13
CA LEU A 102 15.39 5.38 8.42
C LEU A 102 15.54 5.62 6.91
N PHE A 103 14.62 6.34 6.29
CA PHE A 103 14.65 6.64 4.86
C PHE A 103 15.89 7.43 4.47
N THR A 104 16.22 8.49 5.21
CA THR A 104 17.41 9.29 5.00
C THR A 104 18.68 8.48 5.23
N TYR A 105 18.71 7.66 6.29
CA TYR A 105 19.83 6.75 6.56
C TYR A 105 20.09 5.79 5.38
N PHE A 106 19.03 5.16 4.84
CA PHE A 106 19.17 4.24 3.72
C PHE A 106 19.45 4.92 2.37
N CYS A 107 18.99 6.16 2.17
CA CYS A 107 19.24 6.90 0.93
C CYS A 107 20.62 7.56 0.87
N ILE A 108 21.19 7.97 2.02
CA ILE A 108 22.49 8.65 2.09
C ILE A 108 23.63 7.68 2.45
N GLY A 109 23.35 6.70 3.32
CA GLY A 109 24.37 5.84 3.92
C GLY A 109 24.85 4.67 3.06
N PHE A 110 24.19 4.37 1.94
CA PHE A 110 24.55 3.26 1.05
C PHE A 110 24.90 3.79 -0.33
N GLU A 111 26.06 3.40 -0.86
CA GLU A 111 26.37 3.59 -2.28
C GLU A 111 25.27 2.93 -3.10
N TRP A 112 24.61 3.68 -3.96
CA TRP A 112 23.35 3.28 -4.56
C TRP A 112 23.57 2.21 -5.65
N ASN A 113 23.58 0.94 -5.22
CA ASN A 113 23.63 -0.24 -6.08
C ASN A 113 22.29 -1.00 -6.04
N PHE A 114 21.90 -1.64 -7.14
CA PHE A 114 20.60 -2.29 -7.31
C PHE A 114 20.33 -3.41 -6.28
N THR A 115 21.36 -4.21 -5.95
CA THR A 115 21.23 -5.28 -4.94
C THR A 115 21.00 -4.70 -3.54
N GLU A 116 21.70 -3.62 -3.19
CA GLU A 116 21.52 -2.92 -1.92
C GLU A 116 20.18 -2.14 -1.87
N SER A 117 19.67 -1.68 -3.03
CA SER A 117 18.37 -1.02 -3.07
C SER A 117 17.24 -1.97 -2.66
N MET A 118 17.24 -3.21 -3.14
CA MET A 118 16.21 -4.19 -2.76
C MET A 118 16.21 -4.50 -1.26
N ARG A 119 17.39 -4.60 -0.66
CA ARG A 119 17.53 -4.86 0.78
C ARG A 119 17.08 -3.67 1.62
N THR A 120 17.48 -2.46 1.26
CA THR A 120 17.05 -1.25 1.97
C THR A 120 15.54 -1.01 1.84
N ASP A 121 14.98 -1.32 0.67
CA ASP A 121 13.54 -1.27 0.41
C ASP A 121 12.75 -2.28 1.26
N ALA A 122 13.35 -3.46 1.51
CA ALA A 122 12.81 -4.45 2.44
C ALA A 122 12.63 -3.88 3.85
N TYR A 123 13.68 -3.25 4.38
CA TYR A 123 13.67 -2.69 5.73
C TYR A 123 12.67 -1.54 5.87
N LEU A 124 12.58 -0.67 4.87
CA LEU A 124 11.59 0.42 4.84
C LEU A 124 10.16 -0.12 4.80
N SER A 125 9.91 -1.12 3.94
CA SER A 125 8.59 -1.76 3.80
C SER A 125 8.19 -2.51 5.06
N ALA A 126 9.15 -3.19 5.71
CA ALA A 126 8.93 -3.87 6.99
C ALA A 126 8.55 -2.88 8.09
N PHE A 127 9.30 -1.78 8.23
CA PHE A 127 8.94 -0.72 9.19
C PHE A 127 7.54 -0.16 8.91
N ALA A 128 7.26 0.20 7.64
CA ALA A 128 5.98 0.73 7.23
C ALA A 128 4.84 -0.23 7.58
N THR A 129 5.03 -1.53 7.35
CA THR A 129 4.04 -2.56 7.67
C THR A 129 3.78 -2.66 9.16
N VAL A 130 4.84 -2.73 9.98
CA VAL A 130 4.68 -2.78 11.44
C VAL A 130 3.94 -1.54 11.96
N ALA A 131 4.32 -0.35 11.49
CA ALA A 131 3.65 0.89 11.88
C ALA A 131 2.16 0.89 11.49
N VAL A 132 1.83 0.50 10.25
CA VAL A 132 0.44 0.40 9.78
C VAL A 132 -0.35 -0.62 10.58
N TYR A 133 0.25 -1.75 10.99
CA TYR A 133 -0.42 -2.72 11.85
C TYR A 133 -0.73 -2.17 13.23
N VAL A 134 0.19 -1.42 13.83
CA VAL A 134 -0.07 -0.74 15.10
C VAL A 134 -1.27 0.22 14.95
N PHE A 135 -1.33 1.00 13.85
CA PHE A 135 -2.45 1.92 13.62
C PHE A 135 -3.78 1.21 13.34
N ALA A 136 -3.73 0.08 12.63
CA ALA A 136 -4.91 -0.74 12.36
C ALA A 136 -5.44 -1.40 13.63
N ILE A 137 -4.56 -1.94 14.49
CA ILE A 137 -4.94 -2.48 15.80
C ILE A 137 -5.57 -1.39 16.66
N GLN A 138 -4.98 -0.19 16.67
CA GLN A 138 -5.58 0.96 17.35
C GLN A 138 -7.00 1.26 16.84
N TRP A 139 -7.21 1.18 15.53
CA TRP A 139 -8.52 1.42 14.93
C TRP A 139 -9.53 0.33 15.28
N PHE A 140 -9.17 -0.95 15.14
CA PHE A 140 -10.03 -2.06 15.50
C PHE A 140 -10.42 -2.01 16.97
N THR A 141 -9.45 -1.80 17.87
CA THR A 141 -9.73 -1.68 19.31
C THR A 141 -10.61 -0.48 19.64
N GLY A 142 -10.49 0.63 18.90
CA GLY A 142 -11.40 1.77 19.00
C GLY A 142 -12.84 1.39 18.64
N ILE A 143 -13.05 0.70 17.52
CA ILE A 143 -14.37 0.26 17.09
C ILE A 143 -15.00 -0.72 18.09
N PHE A 144 -14.25 -1.69 18.59
CA PHE A 144 -14.80 -2.67 19.54
C PHE A 144 -15.17 -2.05 20.89
N LYS A 145 -14.47 -1.00 21.32
CA LYS A 145 -14.82 -0.27 22.56
C LYS A 145 -16.12 0.51 22.42
N ASP A 146 -16.35 1.09 21.24
CA ASP A 146 -17.52 1.91 20.95
C ASP A 146 -18.69 1.07 20.39
N ILE A 147 -18.70 -0.26 20.62
CA ILE A 147 -19.62 -1.32 20.10
C ILE A 147 -20.61 -0.77 19.08
N PRO A 148 -20.30 -0.83 17.77
CA PRO A 148 -21.23 -0.29 16.79
C PRO A 148 -22.54 -1.08 16.85
N GLU A 149 -23.67 -0.37 16.98
CA GLU A 149 -25.02 -0.95 16.77
C GLU A 149 -25.16 -1.54 15.35
N THR A 150 -24.22 -1.20 14.45
CA THR A 150 -24.15 -1.65 13.07
C THR A 150 -23.06 -2.72 12.88
N SER A 151 -23.37 -3.75 12.09
CA SER A 151 -22.38 -4.76 11.68
C SER A 151 -21.15 -4.13 11.02
N LEU A 152 -19.95 -4.59 11.40
CA LEU A 152 -18.67 -4.16 10.80
C LEU A 152 -18.66 -4.26 9.27
N LEU A 153 -19.37 -5.25 8.71
CA LEU A 153 -19.49 -5.47 7.26
C LEU A 153 -20.29 -4.36 6.53
N LYS A 154 -20.92 -3.45 7.27
CA LYS A 154 -21.55 -2.25 6.72
C LYS A 154 -20.60 -1.06 6.69
N ILE A 155 -19.50 -1.11 7.45
CA ILE A 155 -18.53 -0.01 7.56
C ILE A 155 -17.56 -0.08 6.37
N PRO A 156 -17.47 0.95 5.52
CA PRO A 156 -16.55 1.01 4.38
C PRO A 156 -15.08 0.86 4.79
N ASP A 157 -14.68 1.55 5.87
CA ASP A 157 -13.30 1.53 6.37
C ASP A 157 -12.84 0.14 6.82
N PHE A 158 -13.76 -0.74 7.22
CA PHE A 158 -13.43 -2.14 7.52
C PHE A 158 -12.82 -2.83 6.31
N TYR A 159 -13.36 -2.59 5.11
CA TYR A 159 -12.81 -3.16 3.89
C TYR A 159 -11.48 -2.51 3.52
N PHE A 160 -11.35 -1.19 3.66
CA PHE A 160 -10.09 -0.49 3.36
C PHE A 160 -8.95 -0.95 4.27
N VAL A 161 -9.17 -0.93 5.58
CA VAL A 161 -8.17 -1.35 6.58
C VAL A 161 -7.79 -2.82 6.38
N SER A 162 -8.77 -3.71 6.19
CA SER A 162 -8.50 -5.14 5.96
C SER A 162 -7.70 -5.38 4.68
N GLY A 163 -8.05 -4.69 3.59
CA GLY A 163 -7.31 -4.78 2.33
C GLY A 163 -5.87 -4.31 2.46
N ILE A 164 -5.63 -3.18 3.12
CA ILE A 164 -4.29 -2.63 3.37
C ILE A 164 -3.45 -3.60 4.21
N ILE A 165 -4.02 -4.20 5.26
CA ILE A 165 -3.30 -5.14 6.14
C ILE A 165 -2.82 -6.37 5.36
N ILE A 166 -3.71 -6.95 4.55
CA ILE A 166 -3.40 -8.14 3.76
C ILE A 166 -2.38 -7.80 2.66
N TYR A 167 -2.53 -6.64 2.02
CA TYR A 167 -1.60 -6.17 1.00
C TYR A 167 -0.16 -6.03 1.53
N LEU A 168 0.01 -5.38 2.69
CA LEU A 168 1.33 -5.14 3.28
C LEU A 168 2.05 -6.42 3.73
N PHE A 169 1.34 -7.57 3.82
CA PHE A 169 1.97 -8.87 4.02
C PHE A 169 2.87 -9.24 2.84
N GLY A 170 2.46 -8.95 1.60
CA GLY A 170 3.18 -9.36 0.39
C GLY A 170 4.64 -8.88 0.31
N PRO A 171 4.89 -7.56 0.43
CA PRO A 171 6.22 -6.99 0.39
C PRO A 171 7.18 -7.58 1.43
N ILE A 172 6.72 -7.89 2.64
CA ILE A 172 7.58 -8.50 3.68
C ILE A 172 8.18 -9.82 3.18
N PHE A 173 7.34 -10.71 2.63
CA PHE A 173 7.83 -11.99 2.12
C PHE A 173 8.72 -11.81 0.88
N LEU A 174 8.31 -10.92 -0.03
CA LEU A 174 9.03 -10.73 -1.28
C LEU A 174 10.42 -10.14 -1.05
N PHE A 175 10.57 -9.12 -0.20
CA PHE A 175 11.84 -8.42 -0.03
C PHE A 175 12.78 -9.05 1.01
N LEU A 176 12.26 -9.78 2.01
CA LEU A 176 13.13 -10.56 2.89
C LEU A 176 13.69 -11.79 2.18
N LEU A 177 12.85 -12.50 1.40
CA LEU A 177 13.27 -13.70 0.70
C LEU A 177 14.00 -13.41 -0.61
N SER A 178 13.78 -12.27 -1.27
CA SER A 178 14.46 -11.94 -2.54
C SER A 178 15.97 -11.92 -2.39
N SER A 179 16.50 -11.37 -1.29
CA SER A 179 17.95 -11.36 -1.04
C SER A 179 18.56 -12.75 -0.92
N GLN A 180 17.78 -13.74 -0.46
CA GLN A 180 18.23 -15.14 -0.35
C GLN A 180 18.00 -15.92 -1.65
N LEU A 181 16.94 -15.59 -2.40
CA LEU A 181 16.55 -16.27 -3.62
C LEU A 181 17.36 -15.80 -4.85
N ILE A 182 17.76 -14.53 -4.91
CA ILE A 182 18.57 -14.00 -6.02
C ILE A 182 19.92 -14.72 -6.12
N ASP A 183 20.49 -15.11 -4.98
CA ASP A 183 21.79 -15.81 -4.92
C ASP A 183 21.66 -17.33 -5.10
N ALA A 184 20.48 -17.91 -4.92
CA ALA A 184 20.24 -19.36 -4.92
C ALA A 184 19.49 -19.88 -6.15
N ASP A 185 18.49 -19.14 -6.66
CA ASP A 185 17.65 -19.54 -7.80
C ASP A 185 16.92 -18.34 -8.44
N HIS A 186 17.39 -17.94 -9.62
CA HIS A 186 16.77 -16.86 -10.41
C HIS A 186 15.34 -17.18 -10.88
N GLU A 187 14.96 -18.46 -11.04
CA GLU A 187 13.59 -18.83 -11.42
C GLU A 187 12.62 -18.66 -10.25
N GLY A 188 13.02 -19.04 -9.03
CA GLY A 188 12.23 -18.82 -7.81
C GLY A 188 11.94 -17.35 -7.49
N PHE A 189 12.78 -16.42 -7.93
CA PHE A 189 12.51 -14.98 -7.81
C PHE A 189 11.26 -14.56 -8.61
N ARG A 190 11.04 -15.15 -9.78
CA ARG A 190 9.89 -14.85 -10.64
C ARG A 190 8.57 -15.35 -10.03
N ASP A 191 8.60 -16.49 -9.35
CA ASP A 191 7.44 -17.03 -8.65
C ASP A 191 7.08 -16.21 -7.42
N THR A 192 8.09 -15.67 -6.73
CA THR A 192 7.88 -14.76 -5.59
C THR A 192 7.17 -13.47 -6.04
N TRP A 193 7.41 -13.01 -7.26
CA TRP A 193 6.70 -11.86 -7.84
C TRP A 193 5.19 -12.11 -8.03
N LEU A 194 4.77 -13.36 -8.30
CA LEU A 194 3.36 -13.72 -8.42
C LEU A 194 2.60 -13.55 -7.10
N ILE A 195 3.28 -13.76 -5.97
CA ILE A 195 2.68 -13.58 -4.64
C ILE A 195 2.31 -12.11 -4.42
N ASN A 196 3.23 -11.19 -4.73
CA ASN A 196 2.93 -9.75 -4.67
C ASN A 196 1.81 -9.35 -5.64
N ILE A 197 1.72 -10.03 -6.79
CA ILE A 197 0.61 -9.82 -7.70
C ILE A 197 -0.73 -10.20 -7.06
N ALA A 198 -0.79 -11.37 -6.42
CA ALA A 198 -1.99 -11.83 -5.74
C ALA A 198 -2.42 -10.85 -4.63
N PHE A 199 -1.49 -10.36 -3.81
CA PHE A 199 -1.78 -9.39 -2.75
C PHE A 199 -2.33 -8.05 -3.28
N ASN A 200 -1.81 -7.58 -4.42
CA ASN A 200 -2.33 -6.38 -5.08
C ASN A 200 -3.77 -6.57 -5.61
N ILE A 201 -4.07 -7.75 -6.17
CA ILE A 201 -5.44 -8.08 -6.61
C ILE A 201 -6.38 -8.09 -5.40
N ILE A 202 -5.97 -8.73 -4.30
CA ILE A 202 -6.76 -8.75 -3.06
C ILE A 202 -7.03 -7.32 -2.57
N LEU A 203 -6.00 -6.46 -2.51
CA LEU A 203 -6.16 -5.04 -2.14
C LEU A 203 -7.25 -4.37 -2.99
N ARG A 204 -7.18 -4.51 -4.30
CA ARG A 204 -8.11 -3.90 -5.25
C ARG A 204 -9.53 -4.37 -5.02
N LEU A 205 -9.75 -5.65 -4.75
CA LEU A 205 -11.07 -6.19 -4.42
C LEU A 205 -11.64 -5.59 -3.13
N PHE A 206 -10.81 -5.46 -2.09
CA PHE A 206 -11.22 -4.83 -0.83
C PHE A 206 -11.55 -3.34 -1.01
N LEU A 207 -10.73 -2.61 -1.78
CA LEU A 207 -11.02 -1.21 -2.12
C LEU A 207 -12.34 -1.08 -2.89
N MET A 208 -12.59 -1.94 -3.88
CA MET A 208 -13.86 -1.95 -4.62
C MET A 208 -15.05 -2.21 -3.69
N ALA A 209 -14.94 -3.22 -2.81
CA ALA A 209 -15.97 -3.56 -1.84
C ALA A 209 -16.26 -2.39 -0.89
N GLY A 210 -15.23 -1.74 -0.35
CA GLY A 210 -15.38 -0.57 0.52
C GLY A 210 -16.02 0.61 -0.20
N ILE A 211 -15.61 0.93 -1.42
CA ILE A 211 -16.23 2.02 -2.20
C ILE A 211 -17.69 1.68 -2.54
N TRP A 212 -18.04 0.42 -2.79
CA TRP A 212 -19.44 0.03 -3.02
C TRP A 212 -20.29 0.28 -1.78
N LYS A 213 -19.75 0.00 -0.59
CA LYS A 213 -20.44 0.32 0.67
C LYS A 213 -20.65 1.82 0.89
N LEU A 214 -19.84 2.69 0.27
CA LEU A 214 -20.05 4.14 0.29
C LEU A 214 -21.26 4.63 -0.52
N ARG A 215 -21.77 3.81 -1.44
CA ARG A 215 -22.87 4.21 -2.34
C ARG A 215 -24.25 3.84 -1.80
N LYS A 216 -24.33 2.82 -0.96
CA LYS A 216 -25.59 2.37 -0.32
C LYS A 216 -25.90 3.26 0.87
#